data_AF-A0A7X6WKZ1-F1
#
_entry.id   AF-A0A7X6WKZ1-F1
#
_cell.length_a   1.000
_cell.length_b   1.000
_cell.length_c   1.000
_cell.angle_alpha   90.00
_cell.angle_beta   90.00
_cell.angle_gamma   90.00
#
_symmetry.space_group_name_H-M   'P 1'
#
loop_
_entity.id
_entity.type
_entity.pdbx_description
1 polymer ?
#
loop_
_entity_poly.entity_id
_entity_poly.type
_entity_poly.pdbx_seq_one_letter_code
_entity_poly.pdbx_strand_id
1 'polypeptide(L)' 'MDERHQELKRIVSVVALICLSEEFMALRKELESLYLKHDNESAPVLAFQDALYSLIAQEEIDLLRVRAF' A
#
# COMPACT_ATOMS: atom_id res chain seq x y z
N MET A 1 -1.41 26.01 6.84
CA MET A 1 -1.55 24.97 5.80
C MET A 1 -2.96 24.44 5.87
N ASP A 2 -3.64 24.32 4.73
CA ASP A 2 -4.99 23.74 4.58
C ASP A 2 -5.04 22.33 5.23
N GLU A 3 -6.13 21.99 5.93
CA GLU A 3 -6.34 20.72 6.65
C GLU A 3 -6.17 19.52 5.71
N ARG A 4 -6.70 19.62 4.50
CA ARG A 4 -6.52 18.64 3.42
C ARG A 4 -5.06 18.38 3.08
N HIS A 5 -4.21 19.40 3.17
CA HIS A 5 -2.78 19.28 2.91
C HIS A 5 -2.05 18.52 4.03
N GLN A 6 -2.52 18.68 5.27
CA GLN A 6 -1.99 17.95 6.43
C GLN A 6 -2.43 16.49 6.41
N GLU A 7 -3.67 16.22 6.00
CA GLU A 7 -4.18 14.87 5.77
C GLU A 7 -3.39 14.13 4.69
N LEU A 8 -3.19 14.75 3.51
CA LEU A 8 -2.38 14.17 2.45
C LEU A 8 -0.96 13.86 2.91
N LYS A 9 -0.34 14.75 3.70
CA LYS A 9 0.99 14.48 4.28
C LYS A 9 1.00 13.28 5.21
N ARG A 10 -0.02 13.11 6.06
CA ARG A 10 -0.16 11.94 6.93
C ARG A 10 -0.27 10.66 6.13
N ILE A 11 -1.16 10.63 5.12
CA ILE A 11 -1.36 9.46 4.24
C ILE A 11 -0.05 9.10 3.52
N VAL A 12 0.62 10.07 2.91
CA VAL A 12 1.90 9.84 2.21
C VAL A 12 2.95 9.29 3.16
N SER A 13 3.03 9.81 4.39
CA SER A 13 3.98 9.31 5.39
C SER A 13 3.73 7.83 5.74
N VAL A 14 2.47 7.45 5.94
CA VAL A 14 2.11 6.06 6.27
C VAL A 14 2.39 5.13 5.10
N VAL A 15 1.94 5.49 3.90
CA VAL A 15 2.18 4.69 2.68
C VAL A 15 3.68 4.55 2.42
N ALA A 16 4.48 5.60 2.63
CA ALA A 16 5.93 5.53 2.47
C ALA A 16 6.57 4.53 3.45
N LEU A 17 6.14 4.51 4.71
CA LEU A 17 6.64 3.56 5.70
C LEU A 17 6.31 2.11 5.30
N ILE A 18 5.08 1.86 4.84
CA ILE A 18 4.68 0.54 4.34
C ILE A 18 5.54 0.15 3.14
N CYS A 19 5.66 1.02 2.13
CA CYS A 19 6.41 0.71 0.91
C CYS A 19 7.90 0.45 1.15
N LEU A 20 8.46 0.96 2.24
CA LEU A 20 9.85 0.75 2.65
C LEU A 20 10.03 -0.46 3.58
N SER A 21 8.95 -1.10 4.04
CA SER A 21 9.04 -2.25 4.94
C SER A 21 9.48 -3.51 4.21
N GLU A 22 10.25 -4.36 4.89
CA GLU A 22 10.65 -5.66 4.34
C GLU A 22 9.46 -6.57 4.09
N GLU A 23 8.43 -6.49 4.94
CA GLU A 23 7.17 -7.23 4.81
C GLU A 23 6.46 -6.89 3.49
N PHE A 24 6.33 -5.60 3.17
CA PHE A 24 5.76 -5.16 1.90
C PHE A 24 6.57 -5.64 0.71
N MET A 25 7.90 -5.46 0.74
CA MET A 25 8.77 -5.84 -0.36
C MET A 25 8.72 -7.35 -0.62
N ALA A 26 8.66 -8.16 0.45
CA ALA A 26 8.54 -9.61 0.36
C ALA A 26 7.19 -10.03 -0.23
N LEU A 27 6.09 -9.50 0.30
CA LEU A 27 4.74 -9.81 -0.17
C LEU A 27 4.54 -9.39 -1.63
N ARG A 28 4.98 -8.19 -2.02
CA ARG A 28 4.93 -7.71 -3.41
C ARG A 28 5.66 -8.67 -4.34
N LYS A 29 6.85 -9.13 -3.97
CA LYS A 29 7.65 -10.03 -4.81
C LYS A 29 6.99 -11.40 -4.96
N GLU A 30 6.37 -11.90 -3.90
CA GLU A 30 5.61 -13.16 -3.93
C GLU A 30 4.40 -13.06 -4.86
N LEU A 31 3.59 -12.01 -4.72
CA LEU A 31 2.42 -11.77 -5.57
C LEU A 31 2.81 -11.53 -7.03
N GLU A 32 3.88 -10.78 -7.29
CA GLU A 32 4.37 -10.55 -8.64
C GLU A 32 4.78 -11.87 -9.31
N SER A 33 5.48 -12.72 -8.57
CA SER A 33 5.87 -14.06 -9.05
C SER A 33 4.67 -14.98 -9.29
N LEU A 34 3.59 -14.81 -8.52
CA LEU A 34 2.33 -15.53 -8.71
C LEU A 34 1.63 -15.04 -9.98
N TYR A 35 1.49 -13.73 -10.18
CA TYR A 35 0.77 -13.14 -11.30
C TYR A 35 1.49 -13.34 -12.64
N LEU A 36 2.82 -13.33 -12.65
CA LEU A 36 3.61 -13.66 -13.85
C LEU A 36 3.38 -15.10 -14.33
N LYS A 37 3.11 -16.06 -13.43
CA LYS A 37 2.79 -17.45 -13.82
C LYS A 37 1.44 -17.58 -14.53
N HIS A 38 0.59 -16.56 -14.43
CA HIS A 38 -0.73 -16.50 -15.06
C HIS A 38 -0.77 -15.58 -16.29
N ASP A 39 0.40 -15.24 -16.85
CA ASP A 39 0.58 -14.45 -18.08
C ASP A 39 -0.06 -13.05 -18.02
N ASN A 40 -0.04 -12.45 -16.82
CA ASN A 40 -0.59 -11.13 -16.60
C ASN A 40 0.48 -10.05 -16.86
N GLU A 41 0.39 -9.36 -17.99
CA GLU A 41 1.29 -8.24 -18.35
C GLU A 41 1.29 -7.12 -17.30
N SER A 42 0.24 -7.03 -16.48
CA SER A 42 0.12 -6.06 -15.37
C SER A 42 0.56 -6.62 -14.01
N ALA A 43 1.22 -7.78 -13.96
CA ALA A 43 1.65 -8.45 -12.74
C ALA A 43 2.39 -7.55 -11.73
N PRO A 44 3.34 -6.67 -12.12
CA PRO A 44 4.04 -5.82 -11.16
C PRO A 44 3.11 -4.79 -10.50
N VAL A 45 2.16 -4.24 -11.27
CA VAL A 45 1.22 -3.23 -10.79
C VAL A 45 0.19 -3.87 -9.85
N LEU A 46 -0.36 -5.01 -10.23
CA LEU A 46 -1.33 -5.74 -9.40
C LEU A 46 -0.71 -6.21 -8.09
N ALA A 47 0.49 -6.78 -8.16
CA ALA A 47 1.21 -7.22 -6.96
C ALA A 47 1.51 -6.07 -6.00
N PHE A 48 1.83 -4.89 -6.52
CA PHE A 48 2.02 -3.70 -5.71
C PHE A 48 0.72 -3.26 -5.04
N GLN A 49 -0.38 -3.18 -5.80
CA GLN A 49 -1.69 -2.77 -5.30
C GLN A 49 -2.20 -3.71 -4.20
N ASP A 50 -2.13 -5.01 -4.44
CA ASP A 50 -2.62 -6.02 -3.51
C ASP A 50 -1.76 -6.09 -2.25
N ALA A 51 -0.42 -6.05 -2.36
CA ALA A 51 0.45 -6.01 -1.20
C ALA A 51 0.21 -4.76 -0.33
N LEU A 52 0.02 -3.60 -0.95
CA LEU A 52 -0.23 -2.35 -0.24
C LEU A 52 -1.60 -2.38 0.45
N TYR A 53 -2.64 -2.86 -0.25
CA TYR A 53 -3.97 -3.03 0.32
C TYR A 53 -3.97 -3.98 1.51
N SER A 54 -3.30 -5.14 1.38
CA SER A 54 -3.20 -6.12 2.46
C SER A 54 -2.58 -5.54 3.72
N LEU A 55 -1.50 -4.76 3.61
CA LEU A 55 -0.84 -4.18 4.79
C LEU A 55 -1.64 -3.02 5.40
N ILE A 56 -2.27 -2.18 4.59
CA ILE A 56 -3.19 -1.15 5.10
C ILE A 56 -4.35 -1.78 5.87
N ALA A 57 -4.92 -2.87 5.33
CA ALA A 57 -6.03 -3.58 5.96
C ALA A 57 -5.58 -4.33 7.24
N GLN A 58 -4.39 -4.92 7.25
CA GLN A 58 -3.85 -5.67 8.38
C GLN A 58 -3.48 -4.78 9.58
N GLU A 59 -2.91 -3.61 9.32
CA GLU A 59 -2.59 -2.64 10.38
C GLU A 59 -3.84 -1.87 10.88
N GLU A 60 -5.04 -2.21 10.39
CA GLU A 60 -6.26 -1.42 10.57
C GLU A 60 -6.00 0.08 10.33
N ILE A 61 -5.14 0.42 9.36
CA ILE A 61 -4.87 1.81 9.00
C ILE A 61 -6.13 2.33 8.34
N ASP A 62 -6.98 2.87 9.19
CA ASP A 62 -8.24 3.45 8.82
C ASP A 62 -7.95 4.84 8.23
N LEU A 63 -7.54 4.83 6.95
CA LEU A 63 -7.29 6.04 6.16
C LEU A 63 -8.52 6.96 6.14
N LEU A 64 -9.71 6.43 6.44
CA LEU A 64 -10.97 7.19 6.57
C LEU A 64 -11.16 7.82 7.96
N ARG A 65 -10.58 7.26 9.03
CA ARG A 65 -10.54 7.86 10.39
C ARG A 65 -9.61 9.06 10.48
N VAL A 66 -8.61 9.16 9.60
CA VAL A 66 -7.73 10.33 9.49
C VAL A 66 -8.53 11.59 9.08
N ARG A 67 -9.73 11.41 8.51
CA ARG A 67 -10.67 12.45 8.09
C ARG A 67 -11.56 13.02 9.21
N ALA A 68 -11.47 12.49 10.44
CA ALA A 68 -12.44 12.75 11.51
C ALA A 68 -11.88 13.51 12.73
N PHE A 69 -10.70 14.13 12.63
CA PHE A 69 -10.15 15.00 13.68
C PHE A 69 -9.64 16.32 13.09
#